data_AF-A0AAU0P5H1-F1
#
_entry.id   AF-A0AAU0P5H1-F1
#
_cell.length_a   1.000
_cell.length_b   1.000
_cell.length_c   1.000
_cell.angle_alpha   90.00
_cell.angle_beta   90.00
_cell.angle_gamma   90.00
#
_symmetry.space_group_name_H-M   'P 1'
#
loop_
_entity.id
_entity.type
_entity.pdbx_description
1 polymer ?
#
loop_
_entity_poly.entity_id
_entity_poly.type
_entity_poly.pdbx_seq_one_letter_code
_entity_poly.pdbx_strand_id
1 'polypeptide(L)'
;MIARVKDIKTIDSLNIVEFDFNNITLKMMSLELHKEVKLESKVKLLVKPSNVIISKNYIEDISLSNQTLAKIVAIENGELLSSISLKIGDTTFESIITKESSKRLDLQEGNIVNILIKASDLSILRVLHD
;
A
#
# COMPACT_ATOMS: atom_id res chain seq x y z
N MET A 1 2.97 -4.95 -5.53
CA MET A 1 2.35 -4.05 -6.53
C MET A 1 3.37 -3.76 -7.62
N ILE A 2 3.02 -3.84 -8.91
CA ILE A 2 3.93 -3.43 -10.00
C ILE A 2 3.63 -1.98 -10.36
N ALA A 3 4.62 -1.11 -10.30
CA ALA A 3 4.46 0.33 -10.49
C ALA A 3 5.60 0.92 -11.32
N ARG A 4 5.42 2.14 -11.82
CA ARG A 4 6.49 2.93 -12.46
C ARG A 4 6.86 4.12 -11.59
N VAL A 5 8.14 4.44 -11.49
CA VAL A 5 8.61 5.64 -10.81
C VAL A 5 8.21 6.87 -11.62
N LYS A 6 7.47 7.79 -10.99
CA LYS A 6 6.91 9.00 -11.61
C LYS A 6 7.65 10.27 -11.20
N ASP A 7 8.11 10.35 -9.95
CA ASP A 7 8.88 11.48 -9.43
C ASP A 7 9.86 11.02 -8.35
N ILE A 8 10.99 11.71 -8.23
CA ILE A 8 11.98 11.50 -7.17
C ILE A 8 12.41 12.86 -6.65
N LYS A 9 12.16 13.11 -5.37
CA LYS A 9 12.67 14.28 -4.64
C LYS A 9 13.70 13.82 -3.63
N THR A 10 14.88 14.42 -3.67
CA THR A 10 16.00 14.08 -2.79
C THR A 10 16.54 15.34 -2.11
N ILE A 11 16.70 15.27 -0.79
CA ILE A 11 17.43 16.27 0.01
C ILE A 11 18.37 15.48 0.92
N ASP A 12 19.67 15.73 0.80
CA ASP A 12 20.73 14.94 1.43
C ASP A 12 20.54 13.45 1.13
N SER A 13 20.34 12.61 2.15
CA SER A 13 20.08 11.19 1.99
C SER A 13 18.59 10.85 1.92
N LEU A 14 17.71 11.78 2.28
CA LEU A 14 16.27 11.55 2.32
C LEU A 14 15.65 11.63 0.93
N ASN A 15 14.84 10.63 0.59
CA ASN A 15 14.13 10.54 -0.67
C ASN A 15 12.63 10.45 -0.43
N ILE A 16 11.86 11.15 -1.26
CA ILE A 16 10.45 10.89 -1.49
C ILE A 16 10.33 10.43 -2.94
N VAL A 17 9.80 9.22 -3.14
CA VAL A 17 9.60 8.65 -4.46
C VAL A 17 8.11 8.50 -4.69
N GLU A 18 7.62 9.03 -5.80
CA GLU A 18 6.24 8.85 -6.24
C GLU A 18 6.20 7.78 -7.34
N PHE A 19 5.19 6.92 -7.29
CA PHE A 19 4.97 5.85 -8.26
C PHE A 19 3.58 5.96 -8.86
N ASP A 20 3.47 5.63 -10.15
CA ASP A 20 2.21 5.31 -10.77
C ASP A 20 1.92 3.80 -10.66
N PHE A 21 0.84 3.48 -9.97
CA PHE A 21 0.29 2.13 -9.83
C PHE A 21 -1.16 2.14 -10.29
N ASN A 22 -1.44 1.68 -11.52
CA ASN A 22 -2.80 1.65 -12.09
C ASN A 22 -3.52 3.02 -12.02
N ASN A 23 -2.84 4.12 -12.39
CA ASN A 23 -3.31 5.50 -12.27
C ASN A 23 -3.50 5.99 -10.81
N ILE A 24 -3.05 5.21 -9.82
CA ILE A 24 -3.00 5.61 -8.41
C ILE A 24 -1.58 6.06 -8.11
N THR A 25 -1.44 7.29 -7.61
CA THR A 25 -0.14 7.77 -7.12
C THR A 25 0.13 7.17 -5.76
N LEU A 26 1.22 6.41 -5.64
CA LEU A 26 1.77 5.96 -4.35
C LEU A 26 3.04 6.73 -4.01
N LYS A 27 3.32 6.93 -2.73
CA LYS A 27 4.52 7.58 -2.21
C LYS A 27 5.27 6.66 -1.25
N MET A 28 6.59 6.64 -1.41
CA MET A 28 7.55 6.03 -0.49
C MET A 28 8.49 7.10 0.05
N MET A 29 8.95 6.93 1.30
CA MET A 29 10.12 7.64 1.81
C MET A 29 11.27 6.66 2.10
N SER A 30 12.50 7.07 1.84
CA SER A 30 13.69 6.25 2.15
C SER A 30 14.90 7.10 2.54
N LEU A 31 15.79 6.54 3.38
CA LEU A 31 17.03 7.19 3.83
C LEU A 31 18.19 7.08 2.84
N GLU A 32 18.04 6.23 1.81
CA GLU A 32 18.91 6.13 0.65
C GLU A 32 18.07 5.55 -0.49
N LEU A 33 18.48 5.74 -1.74
CA LEU A 33 17.81 5.18 -2.90
C LEU A 33 18.80 4.41 -3.77
N HIS A 34 18.46 3.18 -4.13
CA HIS A 34 19.32 2.35 -4.96
C HIS A 34 19.54 3.02 -6.32
N LYS A 35 20.79 3.04 -6.82
CA LYS A 35 21.20 3.78 -8.04
C LYS A 35 20.47 3.35 -9.31
N GLU A 36 19.89 2.16 -9.31
CA GLU A 36 19.08 1.63 -10.41
C GLU A 36 17.68 2.24 -10.46
N VAL A 37 17.19 2.81 -9.36
CA VAL A 37 15.87 3.46 -9.31
C VAL A 37 15.98 4.86 -9.90
N LYS A 38 15.40 5.02 -11.08
CA LYS A 38 15.34 6.29 -11.83
C LYS A 38 13.90 6.55 -12.27
N LEU A 39 13.60 7.74 -12.78
CA LEU A 39 12.34 8.01 -13.46
C LEU A 39 12.03 6.92 -14.50
N GLU A 40 10.75 6.59 -14.64
CA GLU A 40 10.20 5.54 -15.50
C GLU A 40 10.64 4.10 -15.16
N SER A 41 11.47 3.90 -14.12
CA SER A 41 11.85 2.55 -13.69
C SER A 41 10.62 1.76 -13.28
N LYS A 42 10.47 0.57 -13.86
CA LYS A 42 9.44 -0.38 -13.44
C LYS A 42 9.92 -1.09 -12.18
N VAL A 43 9.11 -1.10 -11.14
CA VAL A 43 9.48 -1.64 -9.84
C VAL A 43 8.40 -2.54 -9.28
N LYS A 44 8.80 -3.53 -8.49
CA LYS A 44 7.90 -4.27 -7.61
C LYS A 44 7.94 -3.62 -6.24
N LEU A 45 6.82 -3.05 -5.82
CA LEU A 45 6.61 -2.50 -4.49
C LEU A 45 6.09 -3.58 -3.53
N LEU A 46 6.47 -3.44 -2.27
CA LEU A 46 6.09 -4.28 -1.13
C LEU A 46 5.61 -3.41 0.03
N VAL A 47 4.61 -3.90 0.73
CA VAL A 47 4.17 -3.41 2.04
C VAL A 47 3.95 -4.63 2.92
N LYS A 48 4.31 -4.55 4.21
CA LYS A 48 4.01 -5.63 5.16
C LYS A 48 2.49 -5.64 5.45
N PRO A 49 1.83 -6.81 5.52
CA PRO A 49 0.39 -6.86 5.77
C PRO A 49 -0.06 -6.12 7.05
N SER A 50 0.76 -6.13 8.10
CA SER A 50 0.50 -5.41 9.35
C SER A 50 0.49 -3.88 9.22
N ASN A 51 1.01 -3.34 8.11
CA ASN A 51 1.14 -1.89 7.88
C ASN A 51 0.12 -1.40 6.82
N VAL A 52 -0.82 -2.27 6.43
CA VAL A 52 -1.96 -1.92 5.59
C VAL A 52 -3.16 -1.66 6.51
N ILE A 53 -3.54 -0.39 6.65
CA ILE A 53 -4.68 0.02 7.48
C ILE A 53 -5.94 0.02 6.61
N ILE A 54 -7.10 -0.29 7.22
CA ILE A 54 -8.40 -0.30 6.54
C ILE A 54 -9.32 0.75 7.17
N SER A 55 -9.99 1.54 6.34
CA SER A 55 -11.14 2.34 6.73
C SER A 55 -12.31 2.13 5.77
N LYS A 56 -13.54 2.25 6.29
CA LYS A 56 -14.76 2.16 5.45
C LYS A 56 -14.92 3.40 4.56
N ASN A 57 -14.48 4.56 5.05
CA ASN A 57 -14.63 5.84 4.38
C ASN A 57 -13.26 6.45 4.03
N TYR A 58 -13.28 7.36 3.06
CA TYR A 58 -12.13 8.24 2.85
C TYR A 58 -11.87 9.08 4.11
N ILE A 59 -10.62 9.39 4.41
CA ILE A 59 -10.26 10.17 5.60
C ILE A 59 -9.49 11.40 5.11
N GLU A 60 -10.05 12.57 5.36
CA GLU A 60 -9.41 13.85 5.08
C GLU A 60 -8.36 14.17 6.14
N ASP A 61 -7.38 15.01 5.79
CA ASP A 61 -6.38 15.56 6.71
C ASP A 61 -5.59 14.53 7.55
N ILE A 62 -5.12 13.46 6.92
CA ILE A 62 -4.27 12.44 7.56
C ILE A 62 -2.81 12.46 7.06
N SER A 63 -1.90 11.93 7.89
CA SER A 63 -0.48 11.81 7.54
C SER A 63 -0.12 10.56 6.74
N LEU A 64 -1.09 9.70 6.40
CA LEU A 64 -0.87 8.52 5.58
C LEU A 64 -0.96 8.90 4.11
N SER A 65 0.20 9.06 3.47
CA SER A 65 0.29 9.60 2.11
C SER A 65 -0.28 8.68 1.02
N ASN A 66 -0.53 7.41 1.33
CA ASN A 66 -1.14 6.47 0.41
C ASN A 66 -2.53 6.13 0.92
N GLN A 67 -3.55 6.51 0.17
CA GLN A 67 -4.93 6.12 0.40
C GLN A 67 -5.60 5.76 -0.92
N THR A 68 -6.16 4.56 -1.01
CA THR A 68 -6.81 4.08 -2.24
C THR A 68 -7.90 3.09 -1.94
N LEU A 69 -8.86 2.96 -2.85
CA LEU A 69 -9.90 1.96 -2.77
C LEU A 69 -9.35 0.57 -3.11
N ALA A 70 -9.78 -0.44 -2.36
CA ALA A 70 -9.54 -1.85 -2.60
C ALA A 70 -10.81 -2.66 -2.34
N LYS A 71 -10.98 -3.76 -3.09
CA LYS A 71 -12.07 -4.72 -2.85
C LYS A 71 -11.59 -5.81 -1.89
N ILE A 72 -12.39 -6.11 -0.87
CA ILE A 72 -12.17 -7.30 -0.05
C ILE A 72 -12.59 -8.53 -0.85
N VAL A 73 -11.67 -9.48 -1.02
CA VAL A 73 -11.92 -10.73 -1.77
C VAL A 73 -12.03 -11.96 -0.88
N ALA A 74 -11.46 -11.93 0.33
CA ALA A 74 -11.64 -12.96 1.35
C ALA A 74 -11.36 -12.37 2.74
N ILE A 75 -12.01 -12.94 3.76
CA ILE A 75 -11.76 -12.62 5.17
C ILE A 75 -11.58 -13.91 5.96
N GLU A 76 -10.43 -14.06 6.61
CA GLU A 76 -10.17 -15.16 7.53
C GLU A 76 -10.05 -14.63 8.95
N ASN A 77 -11.07 -14.85 9.77
CA ASN A 77 -11.09 -14.44 11.18
C ASN A 77 -10.54 -15.56 12.07
N GLY A 78 -9.31 -15.39 12.57
CA GLY A 78 -8.71 -16.26 13.59
C GLY A 78 -9.24 -16.00 15.00
N GLU A 79 -8.45 -16.35 16.01
CA GLU A 79 -8.80 -16.08 17.41
C GLU A 79 -8.55 -14.61 17.79
N LEU A 80 -7.35 -14.09 17.50
CA LEU A 80 -6.92 -12.73 17.83
C LEU A 80 -6.88 -11.79 16.62
N LEU A 81 -6.47 -12.32 15.47
CA LEU A 81 -6.20 -11.56 14.26
C LEU A 81 -7.13 -12.00 13.12
N SER A 82 -7.30 -11.10 12.15
CA SER A 82 -7.98 -11.36 10.89
C SER A 82 -7.04 -11.09 9.74
N SER A 83 -6.99 -12.03 8.79
CA SER A 83 -6.38 -11.83 7.49
C SER A 83 -7.44 -11.32 6.53
N ILE A 84 -7.20 -10.15 5.93
CA ILE A 84 -8.09 -9.53 4.95
C ILE A 84 -7.36 -9.55 3.61
N SER A 85 -7.83 -10.41 2.69
CA SER A 85 -7.34 -10.41 1.31
C SER A 85 -8.00 -9.29 0.52
N LEU A 86 -7.17 -8.44 -0.08
CA LEU A 86 -7.57 -7.20 -0.76
C LEU A 86 -7.12 -7.24 -2.22
N LYS A 87 -7.90 -6.62 -3.11
CA LYS A 87 -7.62 -6.53 -4.54
C LYS A 87 -7.76 -5.09 -5.05
N ILE A 88 -6.74 -4.63 -5.79
CA ILE A 88 -6.74 -3.38 -6.55
C ILE A 88 -6.32 -3.69 -7.99
N GLY A 89 -7.22 -3.48 -8.95
CA GLY A 89 -7.02 -3.97 -10.32
C GLY A 89 -6.72 -5.47 -10.30
N ASP A 90 -5.62 -5.89 -10.89
CA ASP A 90 -5.16 -7.29 -10.88
C ASP A 90 -4.15 -7.63 -9.78
N THR A 91 -3.85 -6.68 -8.89
CA THR A 91 -2.92 -6.92 -7.77
C THR A 91 -3.69 -7.31 -6.52
N THR A 92 -3.26 -8.40 -5.89
CA THR A 92 -3.72 -8.82 -4.56
C THR A 92 -2.65 -8.54 -3.51
N PHE A 93 -3.10 -8.25 -2.29
CA PHE A 93 -2.27 -8.13 -1.10
C PHE A 93 -3.14 -8.36 0.13
N GLU A 94 -2.50 -8.41 1.30
CA GLU A 94 -3.14 -8.76 2.55
C GLU A 94 -3.02 -7.60 3.54
N SER A 95 -4.04 -7.45 4.38
CA SER A 95 -3.98 -6.67 5.61
C SER A 95 -4.21 -7.60 6.80
N ILE A 96 -3.36 -7.48 7.82
CA ILE A 96 -3.54 -8.20 9.09
C ILE A 96 -3.97 -7.18 10.14
N ILE A 97 -5.18 -7.35 10.66
CA ILE A 97 -5.77 -6.49 11.70
C ILE A 97 -6.26 -7.34 12.88
N THR A 98 -6.65 -6.70 13.98
CA THR A 98 -7.30 -7.43 15.07
C THR A 98 -8.68 -7.91 14.65
N LYS A 99 -9.09 -9.09 15.13
CA LYS A 99 -10.43 -9.63 14.93
C LYS A 99 -11.51 -8.65 15.39
N GLU A 100 -11.26 -7.98 16.50
CA GLU A 100 -12.13 -6.94 17.01
C GLU A 100 -12.31 -5.80 15.99
N SER A 101 -11.24 -5.34 15.34
CA SER A 101 -11.32 -4.31 14.31
C SER A 101 -12.10 -4.77 13.08
N SER A 102 -11.88 -6.01 12.63
CA SER A 102 -12.64 -6.57 11.51
C SER A 102 -14.15 -6.61 11.80
N LYS A 103 -14.53 -7.01 13.03
CA LYS A 103 -15.93 -7.04 13.48
C LYS A 103 -16.51 -5.65 13.67
N ARG A 104 -15.78 -4.74 14.32
CA ARG A 104 -16.20 -3.36 14.59
C ARG A 104 -16.46 -2.57 13.30
N LEU A 105 -15.65 -2.81 12.27
CA LEU A 105 -15.79 -2.17 10.96
C LEU A 105 -16.85 -2.85 10.06
N ASP A 106 -17.44 -3.96 10.51
CA ASP A 106 -18.36 -4.81 9.74
C ASP A 106 -17.81 -5.06 8.32
N LEU A 107 -16.59 -5.62 8.27
CA LEU A 107 -15.95 -5.99 7.02
C LEU A 107 -16.58 -7.26 6.48
N GLN A 108 -16.95 -7.22 5.20
CA GLN A 108 -17.53 -8.36 4.49
C GLN A 108 -16.84 -8.53 3.14
N GLU A 109 -16.80 -9.76 2.64
CA GLU A 109 -16.35 -10.03 1.27
C GLU A 109 -17.17 -9.22 0.27
N GLY A 110 -16.51 -8.73 -0.77
CA GLY A 110 -17.12 -7.86 -1.78
C GLY A 110 -17.20 -6.38 -1.39
N ASN A 111 -16.98 -6.01 -0.12
CA ASN A 111 -16.91 -4.60 0.27
C ASN A 111 -15.78 -3.88 -0.48
N ILE A 112 -16.06 -2.62 -0.86
CA ILE A 112 -15.03 -1.67 -1.26
C ILE A 112 -14.64 -0.87 -0.02
N VAL A 113 -13.35 -0.86 0.31
CA VAL A 113 -12.79 -0.17 1.47
C VAL A 113 -11.63 0.70 1.05
N ASN A 114 -11.28 1.69 1.88
CA ASN A 114 -10.05 2.44 1.73
C ASN A 114 -8.92 1.67 2.43
N ILE A 115 -7.83 1.46 1.73
CA ILE A 115 -6.57 1.03 2.33
C ILE A 115 -5.66 2.22 2.49
N LEU A 116 -4.93 2.27 3.60
CA LEU A 116 -4.05 3.36 3.94
C LEU A 116 -2.68 2.82 4.32
N ILE A 117 -1.62 3.42 3.77
CA ILE A 117 -0.24 3.03 4.00
C ILE A 117 0.59 4.30 4.23
N LYS A 118 1.34 4.35 5.32
CA LYS A 118 2.29 5.44 5.53
C LYS A 118 3.43 5.33 4.51
N ALA A 119 3.94 6.46 4.01
CA ALA A 119 5.01 6.43 3.01
C ALA A 119 6.27 5.67 3.46
N SER A 120 6.54 5.60 4.78
CA SER A 120 7.67 4.85 5.36
C SER A 120 7.50 3.33 5.32
N ASP A 121 6.28 2.83 5.12
CA ASP A 121 5.94 1.40 5.18
C ASP A 121 5.84 0.76 3.78
N LEU A 122 5.89 1.58 2.73
CA LEU A 122 6.03 1.14 1.35
C LEU A 122 7.51 0.99 1.02
N SER A 123 7.89 -0.03 0.28
CA SER A 123 9.28 -0.26 -0.11
C SER A 123 9.40 -0.80 -1.52
N ILE A 124 10.49 -0.48 -2.21
CA ILE A 124 10.86 -1.14 -3.46
C ILE A 124 11.49 -2.49 -3.10
N LEU A 125 10.86 -3.59 -3.53
CA LEU A 125 11.42 -4.94 -3.38
C LEU A 125 12.52 -5.20 -4.40
N ARG A 126 12.29 -4.79 -5.66
CA ARG A 126 13.27 -4.88 -6.75
C ARG A 126 12.86 -4.00 -7.92
N VAL A 127 13.86 -3.57 -8.70
CA VAL A 127 13.66 -3.05 -10.05
C VAL A 127 13.35 -4.22 -10.98
N LEU A 128 12.47 -4.00 -11.95
CA LEU A 128 12.12 -4.97 -12.97
C LEU A 128 12.77 -4.55 -14.29
N HIS A 129 13.44 -5.51 -14.90
CA HIS A 129 14.01 -5.40 -16.23
C HIS A 129 13.12 -6.28 -17.11
N ASP A 130 12.18 -5.66 -17.82
CA ASP A 130 11.46 -6.34 -18.88
C ASP A 130 12.37 -6.47 -20.11
#